data_AF-A0A1S3NCB5-F1
#
_entry.id   AF-A0A1S3NCB5-F1
#
_cell.length_a   1.000
_cell.length_b   1.000
_cell.length_c   1.000
_cell.angle_alpha   90.00
_cell.angle_beta   90.00
_cell.angle_gamma   90.00
#
_symmetry.space_group_name_H-M   'P 1'
#
loop_
_entity.id
_entity.type
_entity.pdbx_description
1 polymer ?
#
loop_
_entity_poly.entity_id
_entity_poly.type
_entity_poly.pdbx_seq_one_letter_code
_entity_poly.pdbx_strand_id
1 'polypeptide(L)'
;MMEKRQADSQTTVVEDQDTWQELAIMDPVDKPHLVHKASEDQEALLLNRAKHPKHRPLLVSFALEEFEFPSSICLEEMPLFPQWHLPLKLMAILMALTFLYTFMRDVLQPFVSQSRSDFYKIPILVMNKTLPWTAISLLALVYLPGLLAALLQLHRGTKYSSFPGWLERWMSMRKQLGLLAFFLAALHAIYSLCYPMRRSYRYKLLNWAYQQVQQNQEDSWVADDVWRMEIYVSLGIMGLGLLALLAISSLPSISDALNWREFTWMQ
;
A
#
# COMPACT_ATOMS: atom_id res chain seq x y z
N MET A 1 11.50 -67.92 -40.26
CA MET A 1 11.44 -68.68 -39.00
C MET A 1 10.21 -68.19 -38.25
N MET A 2 9.28 -69.11 -38.00
CA MET A 2 7.98 -69.07 -37.30
C MET A 2 7.58 -67.83 -36.47
N GLU A 3 6.43 -67.25 -36.85
CA GLU A 3 5.15 -67.17 -36.10
C GLU A 3 5.16 -67.21 -34.54
N LYS A 4 4.66 -66.16 -33.87
CA LYS A 4 3.34 -66.13 -33.17
C LYS A 4 3.08 -64.88 -32.31
N ARG A 5 1.86 -64.34 -32.53
CA ARG A 5 0.86 -63.70 -31.62
C ARG A 5 1.20 -62.36 -30.92
N GLN A 6 0.50 -61.26 -31.26
CA GLN A 6 -0.84 -60.80 -30.79
C GLN A 6 -0.83 -60.32 -29.32
N ALA A 7 -1.44 -59.22 -28.89
CA ALA A 7 -2.30 -58.24 -29.54
C ALA A 7 -2.32 -56.93 -28.72
N ASP A 8 -2.97 -55.93 -29.32
CA ASP A 8 -3.10 -54.51 -28.99
C ASP A 8 -3.56 -54.15 -27.57
N SER A 9 -3.13 -52.97 -27.12
CA SER A 9 -3.78 -52.23 -26.02
C SER A 9 -4.24 -50.87 -26.54
N GLN A 10 -5.53 -50.78 -26.84
CA GLN A 10 -6.31 -49.54 -26.88
C GLN A 10 -7.06 -49.42 -25.56
N THR A 11 -6.98 -48.27 -24.88
CA THR A 11 -7.73 -48.00 -23.66
C THR A 11 -8.59 -46.77 -23.89
N THR A 12 -9.90 -46.98 -24.00
CA THR A 12 -10.92 -45.94 -23.85
C THR A 12 -12.19 -46.52 -23.23
N VAL A 13 -12.73 -45.72 -22.31
CA VAL A 13 -14.12 -45.65 -21.78
C VAL A 13 -14.52 -46.70 -20.73
N VAL A 14 -14.90 -46.24 -19.53
CA VAL A 14 -16.29 -46.17 -19.00
C VAL A 14 -16.26 -45.97 -17.47
N GLU A 15 -17.15 -45.06 -17.06
CA GLU A 15 -17.64 -44.62 -15.76
C GLU A 15 -18.16 -45.77 -14.88
N ASP A 16 -17.96 -45.74 -13.56
CA ASP A 16 -18.88 -46.43 -12.64
C ASP A 16 -18.94 -45.76 -11.26
N GLN A 17 -20.17 -45.40 -10.90
CA GLN A 17 -20.63 -45.02 -9.56
C GLN A 17 -20.89 -46.30 -8.75
N ASP A 18 -21.19 -46.13 -7.47
CA ASP A 18 -21.80 -47.14 -6.60
C ASP A 18 -20.88 -48.25 -6.05
N THR A 19 -20.29 -47.95 -4.89
CA THR A 19 -20.04 -48.98 -3.88
C THR A 19 -20.56 -48.44 -2.56
N TRP A 20 -21.64 -49.05 -2.06
CA TRP A 20 -21.96 -49.40 -0.66
C TRP A 20 -23.48 -49.66 -0.53
N GLN A 21 -23.95 -50.72 -1.19
CA GLN A 21 -25.18 -51.44 -0.82
C GLN A 21 -24.84 -52.93 -0.76
N GLU A 22 -24.61 -53.46 0.44
CA GLU A 22 -25.04 -54.81 0.83
C GLU A 22 -24.73 -55.02 2.31
N LEU A 23 -25.80 -55.14 3.11
CA LEU A 23 -26.01 -56.16 4.15
C LEU A 23 -27.09 -55.69 5.14
N ALA A 24 -28.34 -55.88 4.73
CA ALA A 24 -29.40 -56.28 5.66
C ALA A 24 -29.10 -57.74 6.07
N ILE A 25 -29.29 -58.20 7.31
CA ILE A 25 -30.55 -58.70 7.88
C ILE A 25 -30.24 -59.15 9.32
N MET A 26 -31.04 -58.78 10.31
CA MET A 26 -31.55 -59.64 11.40
C MET A 26 -32.40 -58.83 12.41
N ASP A 27 -33.65 -59.24 12.59
CA ASP A 27 -34.63 -58.75 13.58
C ASP A 27 -34.20 -58.97 15.04
N PRO A 28 -34.81 -58.26 16.00
CA PRO A 28 -35.76 -58.96 16.89
C PRO A 28 -36.96 -58.13 17.39
N VAL A 29 -38.15 -58.75 17.29
CA VAL A 29 -39.15 -59.04 18.35
C VAL A 29 -39.29 -58.09 19.56
N ASP A 30 -40.51 -57.54 19.67
CA ASP A 30 -41.32 -57.10 20.83
C ASP A 30 -40.75 -56.18 21.94
N LYS A 31 -41.34 -54.97 22.05
CA LYS A 31 -42.02 -54.47 23.28
C LYS A 31 -42.81 -53.15 23.05
N PRO A 32 -43.97 -52.92 23.72
CA PRO A 32 -44.83 -51.75 23.50
C PRO A 32 -44.64 -50.62 24.54
N HIS A 33 -45.33 -49.48 24.30
CA HIS A 33 -45.55 -48.33 25.20
C HIS A 33 -44.58 -47.13 25.16
N LEU A 34 -44.41 -46.45 24.01
CA LEU A 34 -43.79 -45.11 23.99
C LEU A 34 -44.42 -44.09 23.01
N VAL A 35 -45.61 -44.37 22.44
CA VAL A 35 -46.19 -43.51 21.39
C VAL A 35 -46.90 -42.26 21.94
N HIS A 36 -47.32 -42.23 23.21
CA HIS A 36 -48.13 -41.11 23.72
C HIS A 36 -47.35 -39.94 24.33
N LYS A 37 -46.03 -40.04 24.54
CA LYS A 37 -45.24 -38.93 25.13
C LYS A 37 -44.53 -38.05 24.09
N ALA A 38 -44.37 -38.53 22.86
CA ALA A 38 -43.68 -37.79 21.81
C ALA A 38 -44.52 -36.65 21.19
N SER A 39 -45.85 -36.72 21.28
CA SER A 39 -46.75 -35.73 20.65
C SER A 39 -46.81 -34.40 21.42
N GLU A 40 -46.73 -34.42 22.76
CA GLU A 40 -46.85 -33.20 23.58
C GLU A 40 -45.54 -32.39 23.62
N ASP A 41 -44.39 -33.07 23.60
CA ASP A 41 -43.08 -32.41 23.58
C ASP A 41 -42.81 -31.69 22.25
N GLN A 42 -43.40 -32.16 21.15
CA GLN A 42 -43.19 -31.60 19.82
C GLN A 42 -43.99 -30.30 19.60
N GLU A 43 -45.18 -30.19 20.20
CA GLU A 43 -46.01 -28.97 20.14
C GLU A 43 -45.41 -27.85 21.03
N ALA A 44 -44.85 -28.21 22.19
CA ALA A 44 -44.10 -27.29 23.04
C ALA A 44 -42.81 -26.76 22.38
N LEU A 45 -42.14 -27.58 21.56
CA LEU A 45 -40.92 -27.19 20.85
C LEU A 45 -41.20 -26.23 19.67
N LEU A 46 -42.36 -26.37 19.01
CA LEU A 46 -42.78 -25.49 17.92
C LEU A 46 -43.23 -24.11 18.44
N LEU A 47 -43.89 -24.06 19.60
CA LEU A 47 -44.27 -22.80 20.25
C LEU A 47 -43.07 -21.99 20.76
N ASN A 48 -42.00 -22.64 21.22
CA ASN A 48 -40.78 -21.95 21.66
C ASN A 48 -39.94 -21.40 20.49
N ARG A 49 -40.09 -21.97 19.28
CA ARG A 49 -39.38 -21.54 18.06
C ARG A 49 -39.96 -20.26 17.44
N ALA A 50 -41.19 -19.87 17.82
CA ALA A 50 -41.85 -18.66 17.32
C ALA A 50 -41.46 -17.35 18.06
N LYS A 51 -40.68 -17.43 19.15
CA LYS A 51 -40.35 -16.26 20.00
C LYS A 51 -39.01 -15.57 19.74
N HIS A 52 -38.20 -16.05 18.78
CA HIS A 52 -36.95 -15.37 18.42
C HIS A 52 -36.70 -15.40 16.90
N PRO A 53 -36.83 -14.28 16.18
CA PRO A 53 -36.36 -14.22 14.80
C PRO A 53 -34.83 -14.20 14.80
N LYS A 54 -34.19 -15.33 14.48
CA LYS A 54 -32.76 -15.37 14.16
C LYS A 54 -32.55 -14.65 12.83
N HIS A 55 -32.04 -13.42 12.89
CA HIS A 55 -31.29 -12.86 11.78
C HIS A 55 -30.10 -13.78 11.50
N ARG A 56 -30.03 -14.33 10.29
CA ARG A 56 -28.79 -14.89 9.73
C ARG A 56 -27.98 -13.74 9.14
N PRO A 57 -26.75 -13.47 9.59
CA PRO A 57 -25.75 -12.89 8.73
C PRO A 57 -24.94 -14.02 8.06
N LEU A 58 -24.76 -13.86 6.75
CA LEU A 58 -23.93 -14.65 5.87
C LEU A 58 -22.46 -14.66 6.31
N LEU A 59 -21.86 -15.87 6.40
CA LEU A 59 -20.52 -16.24 5.94
C LEU A 59 -19.33 -15.28 6.18
N VAL A 60 -19.03 -14.90 7.44
CA VAL A 60 -17.68 -14.38 7.81
C VAL A 60 -17.28 -14.79 9.24
N SER A 61 -17.49 -16.05 9.63
CA SER A 61 -17.18 -16.51 10.99
C SER A 61 -16.25 -17.72 11.08
N PHE A 62 -15.52 -18.06 10.01
CA PHE A 62 -14.81 -19.35 9.95
C PHE A 62 -13.29 -19.33 10.24
N ALA A 63 -12.72 -18.32 10.92
CA ALA A 63 -11.29 -18.41 11.29
C ALA A 63 -10.86 -17.51 12.46
N LEU A 64 -11.71 -17.29 13.45
CA LEU A 64 -11.34 -16.56 14.67
C LEU A 64 -11.84 -17.29 15.92
N GLU A 65 -11.74 -18.62 15.93
CA GLU A 65 -11.89 -19.40 17.15
C GLU A 65 -10.52 -19.63 17.80
N GLU A 66 -10.46 -19.22 19.07
CA GLU A 66 -9.56 -19.73 20.10
C GLU A 66 -8.07 -19.41 19.98
N PHE A 67 -7.73 -18.14 20.18
CA PHE A 67 -6.60 -17.82 21.05
C PHE A 67 -7.17 -17.12 22.28
N GLU A 68 -6.87 -17.62 23.48
CA GLU A 68 -7.31 -17.08 24.75
C GLU A 68 -7.09 -15.57 24.81
N PHE A 69 -8.17 -14.78 24.71
CA PHE A 69 -8.11 -13.37 25.04
C PHE A 69 -8.09 -13.25 26.56
N PRO A 70 -7.01 -12.79 27.22
CA PRO A 70 -7.07 -12.49 28.63
C PRO A 70 -8.21 -11.51 28.88
N SER A 71 -9.02 -11.77 29.91
CA SER A 71 -10.21 -10.99 30.26
C SER A 71 -9.92 -9.52 30.63
N SER A 72 -8.64 -9.14 30.64
CA SER A 72 -8.12 -7.77 30.78
C SER A 72 -7.97 -7.03 29.45
N ILE A 73 -8.17 -7.68 28.30
CA ILE A 73 -8.38 -6.98 27.03
C ILE A 73 -9.82 -6.50 27.04
N CYS A 74 -10.06 -5.53 27.90
CA CYS A 74 -11.11 -4.57 27.68
C CYS A 74 -10.92 -4.07 26.23
N LEU A 75 -12.01 -3.82 25.52
CA LEU A 75 -12.03 -2.98 24.33
C LEU A 75 -11.66 -1.54 24.73
N GLU A 76 -10.54 -1.39 25.43
CA GLU A 76 -9.90 -0.16 25.83
C GLU A 76 -9.47 0.50 24.53
N GLU A 77 -10.00 1.70 24.31
CA GLU A 77 -9.99 2.46 23.06
C GLU A 77 -8.74 2.16 22.22
N MET A 78 -8.86 1.29 21.22
CA MET A 78 -7.75 1.02 20.32
C MET A 78 -7.37 2.35 19.65
N PRO A 79 -6.17 2.88 19.90
CA PRO A 79 -5.81 4.19 19.38
C PRO A 79 -5.85 4.14 17.84
N LEU A 80 -6.43 5.16 17.22
CA LEU A 80 -6.55 5.24 15.76
C LEU A 80 -5.17 5.50 15.12
N PHE A 81 -4.60 4.50 14.45
CA PHE A 81 -3.29 4.57 13.75
C PHE A 81 -2.09 4.98 14.64
N PRO A 82 -1.76 4.23 15.71
CA PRO A 82 -0.76 4.65 16.71
C PRO A 82 0.64 4.85 16.13
N GLN A 83 1.00 4.08 15.10
CA GLN A 83 2.31 4.15 14.45
C GLN A 83 2.42 5.29 13.42
N TRP A 84 1.30 5.92 13.03
CA TRP A 84 1.27 6.94 11.98
C TRP A 84 1.31 8.37 12.50
N HIS A 85 1.00 8.59 13.79
CA HIS A 85 0.94 9.95 14.34
C HIS A 85 2.25 10.73 14.18
N LEU A 86 3.39 10.11 14.51
CA LEU A 86 4.68 10.82 14.41
C LEU A 86 5.13 11.01 12.94
N PRO A 87 5.08 9.98 12.06
CA PRO A 87 5.35 10.16 10.63
C PRO A 87 4.49 11.24 9.97
N LEU A 88 3.19 11.28 10.26
CA LEU A 88 2.27 12.28 9.70
C LEU A 88 2.57 13.69 10.22
N LYS A 89 2.85 13.86 11.52
CA LYS A 89 3.27 15.16 12.08
C LYS A 89 4.57 15.63 11.43
N LEU A 90 5.54 14.74 11.27
CA LEU A 90 6.83 15.06 10.63
C LEU A 90 6.65 15.48 9.17
N MET A 91 5.88 14.72 8.40
CA MET A 91 5.51 15.08 7.03
C MET A 91 4.84 16.46 6.98
N ALA A 92 3.84 16.70 7.84
CA ALA A 92 3.10 17.97 7.86
C ALA A 92 4.01 19.16 8.19
N ILE A 93 4.93 19.01 9.14
CA ILE A 93 5.91 20.07 9.49
C ILE A 93 6.85 20.33 8.31
N LEU A 94 7.44 19.29 7.71
CA LEU A 94 8.35 19.45 6.57
C LEU A 94 7.64 20.09 5.37
N MET A 95 6.42 19.67 5.10
CA MET A 95 5.59 20.23 4.03
C MET A 95 5.21 21.68 4.31
N ALA A 96 4.86 22.04 5.54
CA ALA A 96 4.56 23.41 5.93
C ALA A 96 5.78 24.34 5.80
N LEU A 97 6.95 23.88 6.24
CA LEU A 97 8.20 24.64 6.15
C LEU A 97 8.61 24.88 4.68
N THR A 98 8.59 23.83 3.87
CA THR A 98 8.95 23.93 2.44
C THR A 98 7.92 24.72 1.64
N PHE A 99 6.63 24.60 1.96
CA PHE A 99 5.56 25.40 1.37
C PHE A 99 5.74 26.87 1.72
N LEU A 100 5.93 27.20 3.01
CA LEU A 100 6.09 28.58 3.45
C LEU A 100 7.31 29.21 2.78
N TYR A 101 8.45 28.52 2.78
CA TYR A 101 9.65 28.99 2.09
C TYR A 101 9.39 29.26 0.59
N THR A 102 8.76 28.31 -0.11
CA THR A 102 8.47 28.44 -1.54
C THR A 102 7.47 29.55 -1.83
N PHE A 103 6.43 29.69 -1.00
CA PHE A 103 5.44 30.76 -1.09
C PHE A 103 6.09 32.13 -0.90
N MET A 104 6.93 32.28 0.12
CA MET A 104 7.64 33.52 0.40
C MET A 104 8.53 33.92 -0.78
N ARG A 105 9.27 32.96 -1.36
CA ARG A 105 10.17 33.21 -2.48
C ARG A 105 9.45 33.46 -3.82
N ASP A 106 8.48 32.63 -4.17
CA ASP A 106 7.92 32.59 -5.53
C ASP A 106 6.65 33.45 -5.70
N VAL A 107 6.01 33.85 -4.60
CA VAL A 107 4.76 34.63 -4.58
C VAL A 107 4.94 35.93 -3.81
N LEU A 108 5.40 35.87 -2.55
CA LEU A 108 5.45 37.08 -1.71
C LEU A 108 6.56 38.04 -2.16
N GLN A 109 7.77 37.55 -2.45
CA GLN A 109 8.88 38.41 -2.86
C GLN A 109 8.58 39.19 -4.16
N PRO A 110 8.05 38.59 -5.25
CA PRO A 110 7.67 39.32 -6.44
C PRO A 110 6.52 40.31 -6.20
N PHE A 111 5.59 39.95 -5.31
CA PHE A 111 4.48 40.83 -4.95
C PHE A 111 4.97 42.09 -4.23
N VAL A 112 5.88 41.96 -3.26
CA VAL A 112 6.42 43.10 -2.50
C VAL A 112 7.39 43.93 -3.35
N SER A 113 8.28 43.30 -4.11
CA SER A 113 9.34 44.02 -4.83
C SER A 113 8.90 44.62 -6.16
N GLN A 114 7.95 44.00 -6.86
CA GLN A 114 7.58 44.38 -8.24
C GLN A 114 6.08 44.65 -8.39
N SER A 115 5.29 44.57 -7.32
CA SER A 115 3.82 44.72 -7.34
C SER A 115 3.10 43.78 -8.33
N ARG A 116 3.72 42.65 -8.67
CA ARG A 116 3.14 41.64 -9.58
C ARG A 116 2.38 40.57 -8.79
N SER A 117 1.10 40.39 -9.10
CA SER A 117 0.21 39.42 -8.42
C SER A 117 0.30 38.02 -9.05
N ASP A 118 1.28 37.22 -8.62
CA ASP A 118 1.51 35.86 -9.12
C ASP A 118 0.82 34.74 -8.31
N PHE A 119 -0.28 35.07 -7.61
CA PHE A 119 -1.00 34.13 -6.73
C PHE A 119 -1.52 32.86 -7.43
N TYR A 120 -1.74 32.91 -8.75
CA TYR A 120 -2.13 31.74 -9.54
C TYR A 120 -1.07 30.61 -9.53
N LYS A 121 0.16 30.89 -9.10
CA LYS A 121 1.21 29.88 -8.94
C LYS A 121 0.98 28.97 -7.73
N ILE A 122 0.20 29.39 -6.73
CA ILE A 122 0.05 28.65 -5.47
C ILE A 122 -0.47 27.23 -5.66
N PRO A 123 -1.59 26.98 -6.38
CA PRO A 123 -2.21 25.66 -6.37
C PRO A 123 -1.35 24.57 -7.02
N ILE A 124 -0.65 24.88 -8.11
CA ILE A 124 0.12 23.88 -8.88
C ILE A 124 1.63 24.08 -8.72
N LEU A 125 2.15 25.29 -8.86
CA LEU A 125 3.61 25.53 -8.93
C LEU A 125 4.30 25.51 -7.58
N VAL A 126 3.67 26.10 -6.57
CA VAL A 126 4.20 26.05 -5.19
C VAL A 126 4.06 24.62 -4.67
N MET A 127 2.92 23.97 -4.91
CA MET A 127 2.71 22.58 -4.51
C MET A 127 3.71 21.63 -5.19
N ASN A 128 3.92 21.74 -6.51
CA ASN A 128 4.86 20.87 -7.24
C ASN A 128 6.34 21.12 -6.93
N LYS A 129 6.66 22.13 -6.11
CA LYS A 129 7.99 22.30 -5.50
C LYS A 129 8.03 21.73 -4.08
N THR A 130 6.94 21.88 -3.34
CA THR A 130 6.81 21.41 -1.95
C THR A 130 6.79 19.88 -1.87
N LEU A 131 6.01 19.22 -2.73
CA LEU A 131 5.85 17.76 -2.76
C LEU A 131 7.17 17.01 -2.94
N PRO A 132 7.98 17.24 -4.00
CA PRO A 132 9.22 16.49 -4.20
C PRO A 132 10.25 16.76 -3.10
N TRP A 133 10.37 18.00 -2.61
CA TRP A 133 11.27 18.33 -1.50
C TRP A 133 10.91 17.57 -0.23
N THR A 134 9.61 17.45 0.08
CA THR A 134 9.14 16.69 1.24
C THR A 134 9.34 15.18 1.02
N ALA A 135 9.03 14.67 -0.18
CA ALA A 135 9.19 13.26 -0.53
C ALA A 135 10.64 12.79 -0.38
N ILE A 136 11.60 13.51 -0.97
CA ILE A 136 13.02 13.13 -0.90
C ILE A 136 13.57 13.28 0.53
N SER A 137 13.09 14.26 1.30
CA SER A 137 13.48 14.43 2.71
C SER A 137 12.98 13.28 3.57
N LEU A 138 11.73 12.84 3.39
CA LEU A 138 11.19 11.67 4.08
C LEU A 138 11.94 10.40 3.68
N LEU A 139 12.23 10.22 2.40
CA LEU A 139 13.03 9.08 1.92
C LEU A 139 14.43 9.07 2.56
N ALA A 140 15.09 10.21 2.66
CA ALA A 140 16.37 10.32 3.37
C ALA A 140 16.23 9.91 4.86
N LEU A 141 15.14 10.31 5.52
CA LEU A 141 14.84 9.95 6.91
C LEU A 141 14.50 8.47 7.12
N VAL A 142 14.18 7.72 6.06
CA VAL A 142 14.04 6.25 6.12
C VAL A 142 15.42 5.59 6.30
N TYR A 143 16.41 6.04 5.54
CA TYR A 143 17.75 5.41 5.48
C TYR A 143 18.74 5.97 6.52
N LEU A 144 18.59 7.23 6.92
CA LEU A 144 19.47 7.90 7.88
C LEU A 144 19.62 7.17 9.24
N PRO A 145 18.56 6.65 9.91
CA PRO A 145 18.73 5.99 11.19
C PRO A 145 19.51 4.67 11.07
N GLY A 146 19.46 4.00 9.91
CA GLY A 146 20.27 2.81 9.64
C GLY A 146 21.76 3.13 9.59
N LEU A 147 22.13 4.23 8.94
CA LEU A 147 23.50 4.73 8.92
C LEU A 147 23.99 5.12 10.33
N LEU A 148 23.16 5.85 11.09
CA LEU A 148 23.48 6.23 12.47
C LEU A 148 23.65 5.00 13.38
N ALA A 149 22.79 3.99 13.21
CA ALA A 149 22.89 2.74 13.93
C ALA A 149 24.22 2.01 13.64
N ALA A 150 24.64 1.96 12.37
CA ALA A 150 25.90 1.36 11.97
C ALA A 150 27.12 2.11 12.55
N LEU A 151 27.11 3.45 12.49
CA LEU A 151 28.16 4.28 13.10
C LEU A 151 28.24 4.08 14.62
N LEU A 152 27.09 3.98 15.29
CA LEU A 152 27.04 3.76 16.74
C LEU A 152 27.53 2.37 17.12
N GLN A 153 27.19 1.34 16.34
CA GLN A 153 27.69 -0.03 16.52
C GLN A 153 29.21 -0.08 16.35
N LEU A 154 29.76 0.61 15.34
CA LEU A 154 31.21 0.69 15.11
C LEU A 154 31.91 1.42 16.25
N HIS A 155 31.37 2.56 16.70
CA HIS A 155 31.91 3.33 17.81
C HIS A 155 31.92 2.53 19.12
N ARG A 156 30.90 1.70 19.37
CA ARG A 156 30.83 0.84 20.56
C ARG A 156 31.66 -0.44 20.43
N GLY A 157 32.07 -0.81 19.22
CA GLY A 157 32.77 -2.07 18.94
C GLY A 157 31.93 -3.33 19.18
N THR A 158 30.60 -3.21 19.36
CA THR A 158 29.71 -4.34 19.60
C THR A 158 28.30 -4.09 19.05
N LYS A 159 27.70 -5.14 18.48
CA LYS A 159 26.30 -5.13 18.02
C LYS A 159 25.28 -5.42 19.13
N TYR A 160 25.74 -5.90 20.29
CA TYR A 160 24.88 -6.41 21.36
C TYR A 160 24.42 -5.32 22.35
N SER A 161 24.80 -4.07 22.12
CA SER A 161 24.40 -2.95 22.97
C SER A 161 23.09 -2.34 22.47
N SER A 162 22.11 -2.16 23.36
CA SER A 162 20.83 -1.56 23.04
C SER A 162 20.96 -0.14 22.48
N PHE A 163 20.11 0.20 21.51
CA PHE A 163 20.05 1.55 20.96
C PHE A 163 19.42 2.54 21.95
N PRO A 164 19.75 3.84 21.85
CA PRO A 164 18.99 4.87 22.55
C PRO A 164 17.52 4.84 22.12
N GLY A 165 16.58 5.03 23.06
CA GLY A 165 15.15 4.87 22.78
C GLY A 165 14.59 5.77 21.65
N TRP A 166 15.20 6.94 21.41
CA TRP A 166 14.83 7.79 20.27
C TRP A 166 15.17 7.16 18.91
N LEU A 167 16.31 6.46 18.82
CA LEU A 167 16.78 5.83 17.58
C LEU A 167 15.99 4.56 17.29
N GLU A 168 15.71 3.78 18.33
CA GLU A 168 14.82 2.61 18.22
C GLU A 168 13.44 3.03 17.73
N ARG A 169 12.83 4.05 18.36
CA ARG A 169 11.53 4.57 17.91
C ARG A 169 11.56 5.04 16.47
N TRP A 170 12.62 5.74 16.05
CA TRP A 170 12.81 6.16 14.66
C TRP A 170 12.92 4.97 13.69
N MET A 171 13.73 3.96 14.02
CA MET A 171 13.88 2.75 13.23
C MET A 171 12.56 2.00 13.03
N SER A 172 11.66 2.01 14.03
CA SER A 172 10.33 1.40 13.94
C SER A 172 9.36 2.09 12.99
N MET A 173 9.61 3.36 12.63
CA MET A 173 8.71 4.16 11.78
C MET A 173 9.15 4.24 10.31
N ARG A 174 10.24 3.55 9.94
CA ARG A 174 10.82 3.58 8.59
C ARG A 174 9.81 3.20 7.50
N LYS A 175 8.98 2.18 7.76
CA LYS A 175 7.93 1.74 6.82
C LYS A 175 6.94 2.86 6.52
N GLN A 176 6.44 3.54 7.55
CA GLN A 176 5.46 4.62 7.42
C GLN A 176 6.07 5.84 6.72
N LEU A 177 7.31 6.19 7.06
CA LEU A 177 8.04 7.27 6.37
C LEU A 177 8.25 6.97 4.88
N GLY A 178 8.63 5.75 4.53
CA GLY A 178 8.80 5.31 3.14
C GLY A 178 7.50 5.35 2.34
N LEU A 179 6.40 4.91 2.94
CA LEU A 179 5.06 4.98 2.33
C LEU A 179 4.59 6.42 2.09
N LEU A 180 4.81 7.32 3.06
CA LEU A 180 4.51 8.75 2.89
C LEU A 180 5.39 9.39 1.82
N ALA A 181 6.68 9.04 1.76
CA ALA A 181 7.59 9.50 0.71
C ALA A 181 7.11 9.07 -0.68
N PHE A 182 6.72 7.79 -0.86
CA PHE A 182 6.15 7.29 -2.10
C PHE A 182 4.86 8.00 -2.48
N PHE A 183 3.93 8.20 -1.54
CA PHE A 183 2.68 8.91 -1.78
C PHE A 183 2.92 10.33 -2.30
N LEU A 184 3.82 11.10 -1.66
CA LEU A 184 4.17 12.45 -2.10
C LEU A 184 4.91 12.45 -3.44
N ALA A 185 5.75 11.46 -3.72
CA ALA A 185 6.42 11.29 -5.01
C ALA A 185 5.41 11.00 -6.14
N ALA A 186 4.41 10.16 -5.89
CA ALA A 186 3.34 9.87 -6.84
C ALA A 186 2.49 11.12 -7.12
N LEU A 187 2.13 11.89 -6.08
CA LEU A 187 1.47 13.18 -6.27
C LEU A 187 2.35 14.15 -7.08
N HIS A 188 3.64 14.24 -6.78
CA HIS A 188 4.57 15.06 -7.56
C HIS A 188 4.62 14.66 -9.05
N ALA A 189 4.60 13.37 -9.35
CA ALA A 189 4.56 12.88 -10.73
C ALA A 189 3.27 13.33 -11.43
N ILE A 190 2.10 13.19 -10.79
CA ILE A 190 0.81 13.65 -11.33
C ILE A 190 0.84 15.16 -11.58
N TYR A 191 1.26 15.96 -10.59
CA TYR A 191 1.35 17.42 -10.72
C TYR A 191 2.29 17.83 -11.85
N SER A 192 3.41 17.13 -12.03
CA SER A 192 4.39 17.39 -13.08
C SER A 192 3.84 17.05 -14.47
N LEU A 193 3.15 15.91 -14.62
CA LEU A 193 2.50 15.52 -15.89
C LEU A 193 1.38 16.50 -16.29
N CYS A 194 0.74 17.17 -15.33
CA CYS A 194 -0.27 18.19 -15.61
C CYS A 194 0.30 19.54 -16.08
N TYR A 195 1.62 19.75 -16.13
CA TYR A 195 2.22 21.03 -16.53
C TYR A 195 1.75 21.56 -17.90
N PRO A 196 1.78 20.75 -18.98
CA PRO A 196 1.36 21.20 -20.31
C PRO A 196 -0.14 21.49 -20.43
N MET A 197 -0.97 20.86 -19.58
CA MET A 197 -2.42 21.03 -19.60
C MET A 197 -2.87 22.41 -19.10
N ARG A 198 -2.03 23.09 -18.32
CA ARG A 198 -2.37 24.34 -17.64
C ARG A 198 -2.48 25.52 -18.61
N ARG A 199 -3.57 26.30 -18.52
CA ARG A 199 -3.79 27.50 -19.35
C ARG A 199 -2.65 28.53 -19.27
N SER A 200 -2.09 28.76 -18.08
CA SER A 200 -0.98 29.69 -17.92
C SER A 200 0.30 29.25 -18.65
N TYR A 201 0.51 27.94 -18.86
CA TYR A 201 1.62 27.45 -19.66
C TYR A 201 1.37 27.69 -21.15
N ARG A 202 0.14 27.44 -21.62
CA ARG A 202 -0.27 27.75 -23.01
C ARG A 202 -0.06 29.21 -23.37
N TYR A 203 -0.47 30.14 -22.51
CA TYR A 203 -0.24 31.58 -22.74
C TYR A 203 1.24 31.93 -22.78
N LYS A 204 2.08 31.31 -21.94
CA LYS A 204 3.54 31.52 -22.01
C LYS A 204 4.14 31.02 -23.31
N LEU A 205 3.76 29.81 -23.75
CA LEU A 205 4.22 29.23 -25.01
C LEU A 205 3.85 30.12 -26.20
N LEU A 206 2.62 30.66 -26.23
CA LEU A 206 2.17 31.56 -27.29
C LEU A 206 2.95 32.88 -27.28
N ASN A 207 3.20 33.46 -26.10
CA ASN A 207 4.01 34.67 -25.98
C ASN A 207 5.46 34.44 -26.42
N TRP A 208 6.06 33.29 -26.09
CA TRP A 208 7.40 32.93 -26.56
C TRP A 208 7.47 32.75 -28.07
N ALA A 209 6.49 32.06 -28.67
CA ALA A 209 6.41 31.89 -30.12
C ALA A 209 6.26 33.25 -30.83
N TYR A 210 5.41 34.15 -30.30
CA TYR A 210 5.24 35.49 -30.84
C TYR A 210 6.55 36.30 -30.77
N GLN A 211 7.25 36.26 -29.64
CA GLN A 211 8.54 36.93 -29.47
C GLN A 211 9.63 36.38 -30.40
N GLN A 212 9.67 35.06 -30.59
CA GLN A 212 10.62 34.40 -31.50
C GLN A 212 10.44 34.90 -32.94
N VAL A 213 9.19 34.96 -33.42
CA VAL A 213 8.85 35.49 -34.76
C VAL A 213 9.23 36.96 -34.87
N GLN A 214 8.95 37.77 -33.84
CA GLN A 214 9.31 39.19 -33.82
C GLN A 214 10.83 39.42 -33.89
N GLN A 215 11.61 38.47 -33.38
CA GLN A 215 13.08 38.50 -33.41
C GLN A 215 13.67 37.87 -34.69
N ASN A 216 12.84 37.39 -35.63
CA ASN A 216 13.26 36.64 -36.82
C ASN A 216 14.20 35.46 -36.50
N GLN A 217 13.99 34.80 -35.36
CA GLN A 217 14.77 33.63 -34.97
C GLN A 217 14.12 32.36 -35.54
N GLU A 218 14.80 31.71 -36.49
CA GLU A 218 14.28 30.51 -37.15
C GLU A 218 14.30 29.28 -36.25
N ASP A 219 15.39 29.07 -35.50
CA ASP A 219 15.57 27.91 -34.62
C ASP A 219 15.75 28.32 -33.15
N SER A 220 14.96 27.71 -32.27
CA SER A 220 15.01 27.87 -30.82
C SER A 220 15.55 26.64 -30.08
N TRP A 221 16.10 25.66 -30.83
CA TRP A 221 16.71 24.47 -30.27
C TRP A 221 17.96 24.79 -29.44
N VAL A 222 17.94 24.36 -28.18
CA VAL A 222 19.08 24.44 -27.26
C VAL A 222 19.42 23.04 -26.77
N ALA A 223 20.48 22.45 -27.32
CA ALA A 223 20.83 21.06 -27.09
C ALA A 223 21.03 20.73 -25.59
N ASP A 224 21.73 21.59 -24.85
CA ASP A 224 22.01 21.37 -23.42
C ASP A 224 20.74 21.36 -22.56
N ASP A 225 19.74 22.19 -22.91
CA ASP A 225 18.46 22.23 -22.22
C ASP A 225 17.62 20.98 -22.49
N VAL A 226 17.67 20.49 -23.72
CA VAL A 226 17.02 19.24 -24.13
C VAL A 226 17.64 18.05 -23.38
N TRP A 227 18.96 17.88 -23.45
CA TRP A 227 19.64 16.79 -22.74
C TRP A 227 19.36 16.80 -21.24
N ARG A 228 19.41 17.98 -20.62
CA ARG A 228 19.09 18.12 -19.19
C ARG A 228 17.68 17.62 -18.90
N MET A 229 16.68 18.08 -19.67
CA MET A 229 15.28 17.68 -19.51
C MET A 229 15.09 16.17 -19.68
N GLU A 230 15.59 15.59 -20.76
CA GLU A 230 15.42 14.15 -21.06
C GLU A 230 16.04 13.26 -19.97
N ILE A 231 17.23 13.62 -19.48
CA ILE A 231 17.93 12.84 -18.45
C ILE A 231 17.17 12.85 -17.12
N TYR A 232 16.85 14.03 -16.56
CA TYR A 232 16.23 14.05 -15.22
C TYR A 232 14.79 13.51 -15.24
N VAL A 233 14.06 13.66 -16.35
CA VAL A 233 12.72 13.08 -16.49
C VAL A 233 12.81 11.56 -16.50
N SER A 234 13.71 11.00 -17.31
CA SER A 234 13.92 9.55 -17.36
C SER A 234 14.34 8.96 -16.00
N LEU A 235 15.32 9.58 -15.33
CA LEU A 235 15.74 9.19 -13.99
C LEU A 235 14.61 9.30 -12.97
N GLY A 236 13.78 10.34 -13.05
CA GLY A 236 12.61 10.51 -12.17
C GLY A 236 11.58 9.40 -12.34
N ILE A 237 11.31 8.97 -13.59
CA ILE A 237 10.39 7.87 -13.89
C ILE A 237 10.93 6.54 -13.34
N MET A 238 12.21 6.25 -13.57
CA MET A 238 12.84 5.04 -13.04
C MET A 238 12.87 5.04 -11.51
N GLY A 239 13.22 6.17 -10.89
CA GLY A 239 13.23 6.33 -9.44
C GLY A 239 11.84 6.12 -8.82
N LEU A 240 10.78 6.65 -9.46
CA LEU A 240 9.40 6.40 -9.02
C LEU A 240 9.02 4.92 -9.18
N GLY A 241 9.45 4.27 -10.26
CA GLY A 241 9.27 2.83 -10.46
C GLY A 241 9.88 1.99 -9.34
N LEU A 242 11.10 2.32 -8.92
CA LEU A 242 11.75 1.67 -7.79
C LEU A 242 11.01 1.93 -6.47
N LEU A 243 10.56 3.17 -6.22
CA LEU A 243 9.75 3.48 -5.04
C LEU A 243 8.41 2.73 -5.03
N ALA A 244 7.81 2.49 -6.20
CA ALA A 244 6.60 1.69 -6.32
C ALA A 244 6.85 0.23 -5.93
N LEU A 245 7.99 -0.36 -6.34
CA LEU A 245 8.37 -1.71 -5.92
C LEU A 245 8.57 -1.81 -4.41
N LEU A 246 9.17 -0.80 -3.78
CA LEU A 246 9.29 -0.71 -2.31
C LEU A 246 7.94 -0.59 -1.61
N ALA A 247 7.01 0.19 -2.18
CA ALA A 247 5.68 0.35 -1.62
C ALA A 247 4.87 -0.96 -1.74
N ILE A 248 4.94 -1.65 -2.87
CA ILE A 248 4.28 -2.93 -3.12
C ILE A 248 4.82 -4.01 -2.18
N SER A 249 6.15 -4.14 -2.03
CA SER A 249 6.75 -5.12 -1.12
C SER A 249 6.43 -4.86 0.36
N SER A 250 5.97 -3.65 0.71
CA SER A 250 5.54 -3.31 2.07
C SER A 250 4.13 -3.82 2.43
N LEU A 251 3.35 -4.29 1.46
CA LEU A 251 2.04 -4.91 1.69
C LEU A 251 2.21 -6.22 2.46
N PRO A 252 1.44 -6.49 3.53
CA PRO A 252 1.58 -7.71 4.33
C PRO A 252 1.53 -8.98 3.48
N SER A 253 0.58 -9.07 2.54
CA SER A 253 0.42 -10.23 1.64
C SER A 253 1.65 -10.55 0.80
N ILE A 254 2.49 -9.56 0.48
CA ILE A 254 3.72 -9.74 -0.29
C ILE A 254 4.90 -9.91 0.65
N SER A 255 4.99 -9.09 1.69
CA SER A 255 6.05 -9.17 2.70
C SER A 255 6.11 -10.53 3.39
N ASP A 256 4.96 -11.16 3.63
CA ASP A 256 4.87 -12.46 4.30
C ASP A 256 5.20 -13.63 3.36
N ALA A 257 5.18 -13.40 2.03
CA ALA A 257 5.55 -14.39 1.02
C ALA A 257 7.05 -14.39 0.69
N LEU A 258 7.77 -13.31 1.00
CA LEU A 258 9.20 -13.15 0.74
C LEU A 258 10.04 -13.70 1.90
N ASN A 259 11.16 -14.35 1.59
CA ASN A 259 12.12 -14.68 2.63
C ASN A 259 12.91 -13.43 3.07
N TRP A 260 13.61 -13.52 4.21
CA TRP A 260 14.33 -12.37 4.78
C TRP A 260 15.39 -11.80 3.82
N ARG A 261 16.03 -12.65 2.99
CA ARG A 261 17.09 -12.22 2.05
C ARG A 261 16.49 -11.41 0.91
N GLU A 262 15.37 -11.87 0.35
CA GLU A 262 14.63 -11.17 -0.70
C GLU A 262 14.10 -9.83 -0.18
N PHE A 263 13.52 -9.82 1.02
CA PHE A 263 13.03 -8.59 1.64
C PHE A 263 14.15 -7.57 1.89
N THR A 264 15.31 -8.03 2.38
CA THR A 264 16.48 -7.16 2.63
C THR A 264 17.15 -6.69 1.34
N TRP A 265 17.06 -7.45 0.26
CA TRP A 265 17.55 -7.01 -1.05
C TRP A 265 16.66 -5.91 -1.66
N MET A 266 15.35 -5.99 -1.39
CA MET A 266 14.40 -4.97 -1.83
C MET A 266 14.52 -3.67 -1.05
N GLN A 267 14.59 -3.71 0.29
CA GLN A 267 14.53 -2.55 1.20
C GLN A 267 15.88 -1.86 1.43
#